data_AF-A0A1V4MIE2-F1
#
_entry.id   AF-A0A1V4MIE2-F1
#
_cell.length_a   1.000
_cell.length_b   1.000
_cell.length_c   1.000
_cell.angle_alpha   90.00
_cell.angle_beta   90.00
_cell.angle_gamma   90.00
#
_symmetry.space_group_name_H-M   'P 1'
#
loop_
_entity.id
_entity.type
_entity.pdbx_description
1 polymer ?
#
loop_
_entity_poly.entity_id
_entity_poly.type
_entity_poly.pdbx_seq_one_letter_code
_entity_poly.pdbx_strand_id
1 'polypeptide(L)'
;MSTDTQTPISPEPQRKNILEEILSGLPPQIRDTLQKFLREILAGIIVVVLAISLWFGYSAYINRQENQAAIAMGMAVQQQDPAKKMSALEKIMHQHDHTVVGKHALLLLGGIQRDSGQIEEAKKSFGLAKKEFSRDSFLYYSALMGLGYLQEDEAKLDEARQTYSSICEAQKGFDAIAALDFARVSSALGFNQEALDAYNNYLSMKPQSLQLDFVRHQIMKLSNEDKTLGEDSARQKKKKSG
;
A
#
# COMPACT_ATOMS: atom_id res chain seq x y z
N MET A 1 -89.48 8.16 -37.76
CA MET A 1 -88.62 9.15 -38.41
C MET A 1 -87.86 9.82 -37.29
N SER A 2 -86.70 9.28 -36.89
CA SER A 2 -85.39 9.54 -37.52
C SER A 2 -85.11 11.05 -37.44
N THR A 3 -84.16 11.54 -36.65
CA THR A 3 -82.73 11.19 -36.75
C THR A 3 -81.96 11.60 -35.48
N ASP A 4 -81.14 10.67 -34.97
CA ASP A 4 -79.92 10.94 -34.22
C ASP A 4 -79.09 12.04 -34.89
N THR A 5 -78.57 12.99 -34.11
CA THR A 5 -77.50 13.86 -34.57
C THR A 5 -76.29 13.64 -33.67
N GLN A 6 -75.40 12.77 -34.14
CA GLN A 6 -74.05 12.56 -33.61
C GLN A 6 -73.27 13.88 -33.60
N THR A 7 -72.83 14.30 -32.42
CA THR A 7 -71.77 15.29 -32.22
C THR A 7 -70.47 14.82 -32.86
N PRO A 8 -69.74 15.70 -33.59
CA PRO A 8 -68.48 15.33 -34.23
C PRO A 8 -67.38 15.13 -33.19
N ILE A 9 -66.71 13.99 -33.28
CA ILE A 9 -65.55 13.62 -32.46
C ILE A 9 -64.38 14.53 -32.89
N SER A 10 -63.93 15.43 -32.01
CA SER A 10 -62.70 16.18 -32.22
C SER A 10 -61.50 15.22 -32.31
N PRO A 11 -60.54 15.44 -33.23
CA PRO A 11 -59.36 14.58 -33.32
C PRO A 11 -58.51 14.77 -32.05
N GLU A 12 -58.16 13.66 -31.40
CA GLU A 12 -57.22 13.66 -30.28
C GLU A 12 -55.92 14.38 -30.68
N PRO A 13 -55.36 15.23 -29.80
CA PRO A 13 -54.01 15.73 -30.02
C PRO A 13 -53.05 14.54 -29.91
N GLN A 14 -52.60 14.04 -31.07
CA GLN A 14 -51.50 13.09 -31.16
C GLN A 14 -50.35 13.65 -30.34
N ARG A 15 -50.04 13.03 -29.19
CA ARG A 15 -48.84 13.32 -28.41
C ARG A 15 -47.65 13.06 -29.32
N LYS A 16 -47.15 14.11 -29.97
CA LYS A 16 -45.89 14.07 -30.68
C LYS A 16 -44.87 13.56 -29.68
N ASN A 17 -44.19 12.48 -30.04
CA ASN A 17 -43.12 11.94 -29.21
C ASN A 17 -42.12 13.07 -28.96
N ILE A 18 -41.60 13.19 -27.75
CA ILE A 18 -40.66 14.26 -27.33
C ILE A 18 -39.51 14.42 -28.35
N LEU A 19 -39.16 13.33 -29.02
CA LEU A 19 -38.22 13.28 -30.14
C LEU A 19 -38.62 14.14 -31.33
N GLU A 20 -39.89 14.13 -31.77
CA GLU A 20 -40.38 14.92 -32.91
C GLU A 20 -40.38 16.43 -32.62
N GLU A 21 -40.69 16.81 -31.37
CA GLU A 21 -40.65 18.20 -30.94
C GLU A 21 -39.20 18.73 -30.96
N ILE A 22 -38.26 17.95 -30.43
CA ILE A 22 -36.82 18.26 -30.47
C ILE A 22 -36.31 18.30 -31.93
N LEU A 23 -36.75 17.36 -32.78
CA LEU A 23 -36.37 17.30 -34.21
C LEU A 23 -36.92 18.48 -35.02
N SER A 24 -38.08 19.02 -34.64
CA SER A 24 -38.75 20.10 -35.36
C SER A 24 -38.12 21.49 -35.19
N GLY A 25 -37.28 21.68 -34.17
CA GLY A 25 -36.52 22.92 -33.94
C GLY A 25 -35.17 23.00 -34.67
N LEU A 26 -34.73 21.90 -35.29
CA LEU A 26 -33.40 21.79 -35.90
C LEU A 26 -33.43 22.21 -37.39
N PRO A 27 -32.37 22.88 -37.90
CA PRO A 27 -32.17 23.19 -39.31
C PRO A 27 -32.33 21.95 -40.22
N PRO A 28 -32.88 22.08 -41.44
CA PRO A 28 -33.20 20.94 -42.31
C PRO A 28 -31.97 20.08 -42.65
N GLN A 29 -30.79 20.67 -42.76
CA GLN A 29 -29.52 19.96 -43.03
C GLN A 29 -29.14 18.97 -41.92
N ILE A 30 -29.56 19.25 -40.68
CA ILE A 30 -29.25 18.45 -39.48
C ILE A 30 -30.25 17.30 -39.33
N ARG A 31 -31.47 17.43 -39.87
CA ARG A 31 -32.51 16.39 -39.82
C ARG A 31 -32.14 15.16 -40.64
N ASP A 32 -31.63 15.36 -41.85
CA ASP A 32 -31.25 14.26 -42.75
C ASP A 32 -30.02 13.50 -42.23
N THR A 33 -29.06 14.21 -41.64
CA THR A 33 -27.90 13.59 -40.97
C THR A 33 -28.34 12.86 -39.70
N LEU A 34 -29.22 13.45 -38.88
CA LEU A 34 -29.75 12.78 -37.70
C LEU A 34 -30.52 11.53 -38.07
N GLN A 35 -31.41 11.53 -39.07
CA GLN A 35 -32.22 10.37 -39.41
C GLN A 35 -31.36 9.17 -39.84
N LYS A 36 -30.27 9.42 -40.58
CA LYS A 36 -29.33 8.39 -41.02
C LYS A 36 -28.47 7.86 -39.88
N PHE A 37 -27.98 8.74 -39.01
CA PHE A 37 -27.10 8.38 -37.90
C PHE A 37 -27.84 8.13 -36.57
N LEU A 38 -29.17 8.30 -36.49
CA LEU A 38 -29.92 8.24 -35.22
C LEU A 38 -29.76 6.87 -34.57
N ARG A 39 -29.83 5.81 -35.37
CA ARG A 39 -29.70 4.44 -34.91
C ARG A 39 -28.28 4.12 -34.44
N GLU A 40 -27.27 4.65 -35.12
CA GLU A 40 -25.85 4.47 -34.77
C GLU A 40 -25.46 5.30 -33.54
N ILE A 41 -25.91 6.56 -33.46
CA ILE A 41 -25.72 7.44 -32.31
C ILE A 41 -26.45 6.89 -31.09
N LEU A 42 -27.70 6.43 -31.23
CA LEU A 42 -28.45 5.84 -30.12
C LEU A 42 -27.80 4.55 -29.63
N ALA A 43 -27.33 3.68 -30.53
CA ALA A 43 -26.56 2.49 -30.15
C ALA A 43 -25.27 2.88 -29.41
N GLY A 44 -24.55 3.90 -29.89
CA GLY A 44 -23.37 4.44 -29.21
C GLY A 44 -23.68 4.98 -27.81
N ILE A 45 -24.75 5.76 -27.65
CA ILE A 45 -25.20 6.28 -26.36
C ILE A 45 -25.57 5.13 -25.41
N ILE A 46 -26.28 4.11 -25.89
CA ILE A 46 -26.63 2.93 -25.07
C ILE A 46 -25.37 2.23 -24.56
N VAL A 47 -24.37 2.02 -25.43
CA VAL A 47 -23.10 1.40 -25.02
C VAL A 47 -22.38 2.25 -23.97
N VAL A 48 -22.35 3.58 -24.15
CA VAL A 48 -21.75 4.50 -23.17
C VAL A 48 -22.51 4.47 -21.83
N VAL A 49 -23.84 4.51 -21.85
CA VAL A 49 -24.68 4.44 -20.65
C VAL A 49 -24.50 3.11 -19.92
N LEU A 50 -24.41 1.99 -20.65
CA LEU A 50 -24.11 0.68 -20.07
C LEU A 50 -22.72 0.66 -19.44
N ALA A 51 -21.70 1.20 -20.12
CA ALA A 51 -20.35 1.27 -19.57
C ALA A 51 -20.29 2.10 -18.28
N ILE A 52 -20.97 3.26 -18.24
CA ILE A 52 -21.05 4.11 -17.04
C ILE A 52 -21.81 3.38 -15.92
N SER A 53 -22.92 2.71 -16.25
CA SER A 53 -23.72 1.98 -15.27
C SER A 53 -22.95 0.80 -14.66
N LEU A 54 -22.21 0.06 -15.49
CA LEU A 54 -21.32 -1.01 -15.05
C LEU A 54 -20.18 -0.47 -14.18
N TRP A 55 -19.57 0.65 -14.59
CA TRP A 55 -18.52 1.31 -13.81
C TRP A 55 -19.03 1.76 -12.44
N PHE A 56 -20.21 2.41 -12.40
CA PHE A 56 -20.79 2.90 -11.16
C PHE A 56 -21.21 1.75 -10.23
N GLY A 57 -21.80 0.69 -10.79
CA GLY A 57 -22.16 -0.52 -10.04
C GLY A 57 -20.92 -1.24 -9.48
N TYR A 58 -19.88 -1.40 -10.28
CA TYR A 58 -18.61 -1.99 -9.86
C TYR A 58 -17.91 -1.14 -8.79
N SER A 59 -17.85 0.18 -8.98
CA SER A 59 -17.26 1.11 -8.01
C SER A 59 -18.03 1.09 -6.68
N ALA A 60 -19.36 1.08 -6.71
CA ALA A 60 -20.18 0.96 -5.50
C ALA A 60 -19.98 -0.38 -4.78
N TYR A 61 -19.83 -1.48 -5.53
CA TYR A 61 -19.54 -2.79 -4.98
C TYR A 61 -18.19 -2.83 -4.25
N ILE A 62 -17.12 -2.36 -4.90
CA ILE A 62 -15.77 -2.32 -4.31
C ILE A 62 -15.74 -1.42 -3.07
N ASN A 63 -16.33 -0.22 -3.14
CA ASN A 63 -16.38 0.68 -1.98
C ASN A 63 -17.11 0.07 -0.78
N ARG A 64 -18.17 -0.69 -1.03
CA ARG A 64 -18.88 -1.38 0.05
C ARG A 64 -18.02 -2.44 0.71
N GLN A 65 -17.26 -3.19 -0.08
CA GLN A 65 -16.39 -4.25 0.41
C GLN A 65 -15.19 -3.69 1.18
N GLU A 66 -14.59 -2.60 0.69
CA GLU A 66 -13.55 -1.83 1.40
C GLU A 66 -14.06 -1.34 2.75
N ASN A 67 -15.27 -0.77 2.82
CA ASN A 67 -15.85 -0.30 4.07
C ASN A 67 -16.08 -1.44 5.07
N GLN A 68 -16.56 -2.60 4.61
CA GLN A 68 -16.73 -3.78 5.47
C GLN A 68 -15.39 -4.29 6.00
N ALA A 69 -14.37 -4.36 5.13
CA ALA A 69 -13.02 -4.75 5.51
C ALA A 69 -12.44 -3.77 6.54
N ALA A 70 -12.63 -2.46 6.34
CA ALA A 70 -12.16 -1.42 7.25
C ALA A 70 -12.82 -1.52 8.65
N ILE A 71 -14.13 -1.76 8.70
CA ILE A 71 -14.86 -1.98 9.97
C ILE A 71 -14.32 -3.24 10.66
N ALA A 72 -14.17 -4.35 9.94
CA ALA A 72 -13.64 -5.58 10.48
C ALA A 72 -12.21 -5.38 11.02
N MET A 73 -11.36 -4.65 10.29
CA MET A 73 -10.00 -4.30 10.71
C MET A 73 -10.00 -3.46 11.99
N GLY A 74 -10.89 -2.46 12.08
CA GLY A 74 -11.05 -1.66 13.29
C GLY A 74 -11.41 -2.52 14.51
N MET A 75 -12.33 -3.46 14.35
CA MET A 75 -12.72 -4.39 15.41
C MET A 75 -11.60 -5.38 15.79
N ALA A 76 -10.83 -5.84 14.80
CA ALA A 76 -9.68 -6.72 15.02
C ALA A 76 -8.58 -6.02 15.80
N VAL A 77 -8.25 -4.77 15.45
CA VAL A 77 -7.17 -4.01 16.11
C VAL A 77 -7.44 -3.77 17.59
N GLN A 78 -8.71 -3.63 17.98
CA GLN A 78 -9.14 -3.44 19.37
C GLN A 78 -9.08 -4.72 20.23
N GLN A 79 -8.91 -5.90 19.62
CA GLN A 79 -8.75 -7.13 20.39
C GLN A 79 -7.46 -7.07 21.20
N GLN A 80 -7.57 -7.22 22.52
CA GLN A 80 -6.42 -7.27 23.43
C GLN A 80 -5.72 -8.63 23.40
N ASP A 81 -6.50 -9.70 23.19
CA ASP A 81 -6.01 -11.07 23.09
C ASP A 81 -5.33 -11.28 21.72
N PRO A 82 -4.01 -11.58 21.68
CA PRO A 82 -3.29 -11.77 20.43
C PRO A 82 -3.87 -12.88 19.56
N ALA A 83 -4.36 -13.98 20.15
CA ALA A 83 -4.92 -15.10 19.39
C ALA A 83 -6.25 -14.72 18.73
N LYS A 84 -7.12 -14.00 19.45
CA LYS A 84 -8.37 -13.46 18.87
C LYS A 84 -8.09 -12.43 17.79
N LYS A 85 -7.09 -11.57 18.00
CA LYS A 85 -6.66 -10.57 17.03
C LYS A 85 -6.17 -11.24 15.75
N MET A 86 -5.30 -12.25 15.85
CA MET A 86 -4.82 -13.03 14.71
C MET A 86 -5.98 -13.68 13.95
N SER A 87 -6.87 -14.40 14.63
CA SER A 87 -8.01 -15.05 13.99
C SER A 87 -8.93 -14.05 13.26
N ALA A 88 -9.14 -12.86 13.84
CA ALA A 88 -9.90 -11.80 13.18
C ALA A 88 -9.20 -11.28 11.91
N LEU A 89 -7.87 -11.12 11.95
CA LEU A 89 -7.07 -10.68 10.80
C LEU A 89 -7.03 -11.74 9.68
N GLU A 90 -6.89 -13.01 10.02
CA GLU A 90 -6.96 -14.12 9.07
C GLU A 90 -8.31 -14.15 8.35
N LYS A 91 -9.40 -13.91 9.09
CA LYS A 91 -10.74 -13.80 8.52
C LYS A 91 -10.84 -12.63 7.54
N ILE A 92 -10.28 -11.47 7.88
CA ILE A 92 -10.26 -10.31 6.98
C ILE A 92 -9.48 -10.63 5.71
N MET A 93 -8.31 -11.26 5.84
CA MET A 93 -7.50 -11.67 4.69
C MET A 93 -8.28 -12.62 3.78
N HIS A 94 -8.97 -13.63 4.34
CA HIS A 94 -9.70 -14.59 3.52
C HIS A 94 -10.96 -14.00 2.87
N GLN A 95 -11.64 -13.05 3.52
CA GLN A 95 -12.91 -12.49 3.04
C GLN A 95 -12.74 -11.24 2.17
N HIS A 96 -11.59 -10.57 2.29
CA HIS A 96 -11.33 -9.26 1.70
C HIS A 96 -9.93 -9.17 1.07
N ASP A 97 -9.33 -10.27 0.63
CA ASP A 97 -7.98 -10.34 0.01
C ASP A 97 -7.71 -9.33 -1.11
N HIS A 98 -8.70 -9.06 -1.95
CA HIS A 98 -8.64 -8.15 -3.08
C HIS A 98 -8.82 -6.68 -2.67
N THR A 99 -9.19 -6.40 -1.41
CA THR A 99 -9.30 -5.04 -0.87
C THR A 99 -7.94 -4.55 -0.40
N VAL A 100 -7.75 -3.23 -0.40
CA VAL A 100 -6.57 -2.59 0.18
C VAL A 100 -6.44 -2.97 1.65
N VAL A 101 -7.55 -2.97 2.41
CA VAL A 101 -7.55 -3.32 3.83
C VAL A 101 -7.14 -4.78 4.08
N GLY A 102 -7.63 -5.72 3.26
CA GLY A 102 -7.22 -7.13 3.35
C GLY A 102 -5.73 -7.32 3.15
N LYS A 103 -5.14 -6.56 2.22
CA LYS A 103 -3.68 -6.55 2.04
C LYS A 103 -2.95 -5.93 3.24
N HIS A 104 -3.51 -4.90 3.89
CA HIS A 104 -2.94 -4.34 5.12
C HIS A 104 -2.96 -5.34 6.29
N ALA A 105 -3.98 -6.20 6.36
CA ALA A 105 -4.09 -7.21 7.40
C ALA A 105 -2.88 -8.18 7.39
N LEU A 106 -2.27 -8.44 6.23
CA LEU A 106 -1.04 -9.25 6.12
C LEU A 106 0.11 -8.68 6.96
N LEU A 107 0.33 -7.36 6.92
CA LEU A 107 1.41 -6.70 7.66
C LEU A 107 1.19 -6.81 9.17
N LEU A 108 -0.04 -6.55 9.61
CA LEU A 108 -0.38 -6.60 11.03
C LEU A 108 -0.35 -8.05 11.55
N LEU A 109 -0.85 -9.00 10.77
CA LEU A 109 -0.80 -10.42 11.09
C LEU A 109 0.66 -10.89 11.22
N GLY A 110 1.51 -10.53 10.25
CA GLY A 110 2.95 -10.84 10.29
C GLY A 110 3.64 -10.32 11.54
N GLY A 111 3.32 -9.08 11.96
CA GLY A 111 3.85 -8.50 13.19
C GLY A 111 3.45 -9.29 14.43
N ILE A 112 2.16 -9.60 14.58
CA ILE A 112 1.66 -10.36 15.74
C ILE A 112 2.22 -11.79 15.76
N GLN A 113 2.31 -12.43 14.60
CA GLN A 113 2.90 -13.76 14.46
C GLN A 113 4.35 -13.77 14.91
N ARG A 114 5.16 -12.80 14.45
CA ARG A 114 6.56 -12.64 14.89
C ARG A 114 6.64 -12.42 16.40
N ASP A 115 5.87 -11.48 16.93
CA ASP A 115 5.88 -11.14 18.35
C ASP A 115 5.40 -12.33 19.22
N SER A 116 4.64 -13.27 18.64
CA SER A 116 4.20 -14.52 19.27
C SER A 116 5.14 -15.72 19.02
N GLY A 117 6.28 -15.51 18.37
CA GLY A 117 7.25 -16.56 18.05
C GLY A 117 6.86 -17.50 16.89
N GLN A 118 5.79 -17.19 16.15
CA GLN A 118 5.35 -17.93 14.96
C GLN A 118 6.14 -17.47 13.73
N ILE A 119 7.45 -17.75 13.73
CA ILE A 119 8.42 -17.19 12.77
C ILE A 119 8.10 -17.59 11.33
N GLU A 120 7.74 -18.84 11.07
CA GLU A 120 7.43 -19.32 9.71
C GLU A 120 6.13 -18.72 9.16
N GLU A 121 5.12 -18.56 10.00
CA GLU A 121 3.87 -17.90 9.66
C GLU A 121 4.11 -16.41 9.38
N ALA A 122 4.91 -15.73 10.21
CA ALA A 122 5.28 -14.34 10.02
C ALA A 122 6.00 -14.12 8.68
N LYS A 123 6.94 -15.00 8.32
CA LYS A 123 7.60 -14.96 7.00
C LYS A 123 6.62 -15.10 5.85
N LYS A 124 5.64 -16.01 5.96
CA LYS A 124 4.59 -16.16 4.94
C LYS A 124 3.77 -14.88 4.81
N SER A 125 3.35 -14.29 5.92
CA SER A 125 2.54 -13.06 5.94
C SER A 125 3.29 -11.86 5.34
N PHE A 126 4.51 -11.58 5.79
CA PHE A 126 5.31 -10.50 5.21
C PHE A 126 5.76 -10.79 3.78
N GLY A 127 6.06 -12.05 3.45
CA GLY A 127 6.40 -12.47 2.09
C GLY A 127 5.24 -12.27 1.11
N LEU A 128 4.02 -12.55 1.53
CA LEU A 128 2.80 -12.25 0.77
C LEU A 128 2.59 -10.74 0.64
N ALA A 129 2.70 -9.97 1.74
CA ALA A 129 2.58 -8.52 1.70
C ALA A 129 3.57 -7.89 0.69
N LYS A 130 4.84 -8.34 0.70
CA LYS A 130 5.87 -7.91 -0.26
C LYS A 130 5.49 -8.20 -1.72
N LYS A 131 4.75 -9.27 -2.00
CA LYS A 131 4.27 -9.61 -3.35
C LYS A 131 3.07 -8.78 -3.77
N GLU A 132 2.17 -8.50 -2.83
CA GLU A 132 0.93 -7.77 -3.06
C GLU A 132 1.12 -6.26 -3.24
N PHE A 133 2.12 -5.68 -2.57
CA PHE A 133 2.40 -4.25 -2.66
C PHE A 133 3.42 -3.92 -3.75
N SER A 134 3.14 -2.85 -4.51
CA SER A 134 4.10 -2.29 -5.46
C SER A 134 5.36 -1.80 -4.76
N ARG A 135 6.51 -1.92 -5.42
CA ARG A 135 7.81 -1.41 -4.95
C ARG A 135 7.83 0.10 -4.73
N ASP A 136 6.88 0.86 -5.28
CA ASP A 136 6.76 2.30 -5.01
C ASP A 136 5.95 2.62 -3.75
N SER A 137 5.28 1.62 -3.16
CA SER A 137 4.46 1.77 -1.96
C SER A 137 5.30 1.69 -0.69
N PHE A 138 5.04 2.58 0.27
CA PHE A 138 5.64 2.47 1.61
C PHE A 138 5.33 1.11 2.26
N LEU A 139 4.18 0.51 1.96
CA LEU A 139 3.76 -0.79 2.52
C LEU A 139 4.67 -1.95 2.08
N TYR A 140 5.26 -1.86 0.88
CA TYR A 140 6.28 -2.81 0.43
C TYR A 140 7.51 -2.77 1.35
N TYR A 141 7.95 -1.57 1.71
CA TYR A 141 9.08 -1.40 2.63
C TYR A 141 8.71 -1.77 4.07
N SER A 142 7.45 -1.58 4.48
CA SER A 142 6.96 -2.12 5.76
C SER A 142 7.07 -3.65 5.81
N ALA A 143 6.76 -4.35 4.70
CA ALA A 143 6.94 -5.80 4.61
C ALA A 143 8.43 -6.18 4.66
N LEU A 144 9.30 -5.42 3.98
CA LEU A 144 10.74 -5.63 4.04
C LEU A 144 11.31 -5.43 5.44
N MET A 145 10.86 -4.41 6.19
CA MET A 145 11.26 -4.22 7.59
C MET A 145 10.90 -5.46 8.42
N GLY A 146 9.67 -5.98 8.27
CA GLY A 146 9.24 -7.21 8.96
C GLY A 146 10.11 -8.43 8.61
N LEU A 147 10.47 -8.60 7.34
CA LEU A 147 11.38 -9.66 6.90
C LEU A 147 12.81 -9.46 7.42
N GLY A 148 13.30 -8.22 7.47
CA GLY A 148 14.60 -7.88 8.07
C GLY A 148 14.65 -8.29 9.54
N TYR A 149 13.61 -7.96 10.31
CA TYR A 149 13.54 -8.35 11.72
C TYR A 149 13.51 -9.87 11.89
N LEU A 150 12.78 -10.60 11.04
CA LEU A 150 12.78 -12.06 11.08
C LEU A 150 14.15 -12.66 10.73
N GLN A 151 14.89 -12.06 9.79
CA GLN A 151 16.26 -12.47 9.47
C GLN A 151 17.17 -12.30 10.69
N GLU A 152 17.00 -11.23 11.48
CA GLU A 152 17.73 -11.04 12.73
C GLU A 152 17.34 -12.05 13.81
N ASP A 153 16.05 -12.34 13.97
CA ASP A 153 15.55 -13.35 14.92
C ASP A 153 16.13 -14.74 14.61
N GLU A 154 16.44 -15.00 13.34
CA GLU A 154 17.11 -16.22 12.86
C GLU A 154 18.65 -16.15 12.85
N ALA A 155 19.24 -15.09 13.39
CA ALA A 155 20.68 -14.80 13.36
C ALA A 155 21.30 -14.69 11.95
N LYS A 156 20.49 -14.47 10.91
CA LYS A 156 20.92 -14.23 9.52
C LYS A 156 21.27 -12.75 9.32
N LEU A 157 22.25 -12.27 10.08
CA LEU A 157 22.60 -10.86 10.16
C LEU A 157 23.06 -10.28 8.81
N ASP A 158 23.78 -11.04 7.98
CA ASP A 158 24.18 -10.57 6.65
C ASP A 158 22.97 -10.32 5.73
N GLU A 159 21.95 -11.18 5.79
CA GLU A 159 20.72 -11.00 5.02
C GLU A 159 19.91 -9.81 5.53
N ALA A 160 19.78 -9.66 6.85
CA ALA A 160 19.13 -8.51 7.47
C ALA A 160 19.80 -7.20 7.06
N ARG A 161 21.15 -7.17 7.06
CA ARG A 161 21.95 -6.02 6.63
C ARG A 161 21.63 -5.61 5.19
N GLN A 162 21.60 -6.58 4.27
CA GLN A 162 21.26 -6.33 2.86
C GLN A 162 19.82 -5.81 2.71
N THR A 163 18.88 -6.41 3.45
CA THR A 163 17.48 -5.95 3.48
C THR A 163 17.40 -4.50 3.92
N TYR A 164 18.00 -4.11 5.05
CA TYR A 164 17.95 -2.74 5.53
C TYR A 164 18.66 -1.74 4.61
N SER A 165 19.81 -2.10 4.02
CA SER A 165 20.47 -1.26 3.02
C SER A 165 19.53 -0.92 1.86
N SER A 166 18.82 -1.92 1.34
CA SER A 166 17.88 -1.71 0.23
C SER A 166 16.70 -0.79 0.58
N ILE A 167 16.31 -0.76 1.86
CA ILE A 167 15.25 0.13 2.36
C ILE A 167 15.77 1.57 2.51
N CYS A 168 17.00 1.73 3.02
CA CYS A 168 17.67 3.04 3.12
C CYS A 168 17.81 3.70 1.74
N GLU A 169 18.25 2.95 0.73
CA GLU A 169 18.45 3.44 -0.63
C GLU A 169 17.16 3.92 -1.29
N ALA A 170 16.03 3.31 -0.94
CA ALA A 170 14.75 3.60 -1.56
C ALA A 170 14.11 4.92 -1.10
N GLN A 171 14.40 5.38 0.12
CA GLN A 171 13.87 6.63 0.70
C GLN A 171 12.33 6.74 0.63
N LYS A 172 11.61 5.65 0.93
CA LYS A 172 10.14 5.58 0.89
C LYS A 172 9.48 5.63 2.28
N GLY A 173 10.10 6.32 3.24
CA GLY A 173 9.52 6.61 4.56
C GLY A 173 9.98 5.72 5.71
N PHE A 174 10.72 4.64 5.41
CA PHE A 174 11.36 3.76 6.40
C PHE A 174 12.89 3.95 6.48
N ASP A 175 13.44 4.86 5.69
CA ASP A 175 14.87 5.15 5.57
C ASP A 175 15.54 5.44 6.92
N ALA A 176 14.92 6.26 7.77
CA ALA A 176 15.47 6.54 9.09
C ALA A 176 15.56 5.27 9.97
N ILE A 177 14.47 4.52 10.11
CA ILE A 177 14.49 3.34 10.97
C ILE A 177 15.38 2.23 10.39
N ALA A 178 15.36 2.05 9.07
CA ALA A 178 16.25 1.12 8.37
C ALA A 178 17.72 1.52 8.53
N ALA A 179 18.07 2.81 8.54
CA ALA A 179 19.45 3.25 8.78
C ALA A 179 19.91 2.91 10.20
N LEU A 180 19.02 3.03 11.18
CA LEU A 180 19.32 2.64 12.56
C LEU A 180 19.53 1.12 12.69
N ASP A 181 18.64 0.32 12.09
CA ASP A 181 18.72 -1.13 12.12
C ASP A 181 19.92 -1.65 11.31
N PHE A 182 20.19 -1.09 10.13
CA PHE A 182 21.40 -1.34 9.36
C PHE A 182 22.65 -1.04 10.18
N ALA A 183 22.72 0.10 10.87
CA ALA A 183 23.88 0.46 11.68
C ALA A 183 24.13 -0.54 12.80
N ARG A 184 23.06 -0.97 13.49
CA ARG A 184 23.12 -1.96 14.57
C ARG A 184 23.61 -3.31 14.07
N VAL A 185 23.06 -3.81 12.96
CA VAL A 185 23.45 -5.09 12.36
C VAL A 185 24.87 -5.04 11.79
N SER A 186 25.24 -3.97 11.08
CA SER A 186 26.60 -3.76 10.56
C SER A 186 27.63 -3.72 11.68
N SER A 187 27.33 -3.05 12.80
CA SER A 187 28.21 -3.04 13.98
C SER A 187 28.37 -4.44 14.59
N ALA A 188 27.29 -5.23 14.68
CA ALA A 188 27.35 -6.59 15.21
C ALA A 188 28.22 -7.52 14.34
N LEU A 189 28.29 -7.26 13.04
CA LEU A 189 29.14 -7.98 12.07
C LEU A 189 30.58 -7.42 11.97
N GLY A 190 30.89 -6.35 12.70
CA GLY A 190 32.21 -5.71 12.68
C GLY A 190 32.44 -4.72 11.53
N PHE A 191 31.41 -4.40 10.74
CA PHE A 191 31.44 -3.35 9.71
C PHE A 191 31.31 -1.95 10.36
N ASN A 192 32.28 -1.60 11.21
CA ASN A 192 32.20 -0.43 12.09
C ASN A 192 32.10 0.90 11.33
N GLN A 193 32.80 1.05 10.20
CA GLN A 193 32.74 2.27 9.40
C GLN A 193 31.35 2.47 8.79
N GLU A 194 30.78 1.42 8.19
CA GLU A 194 29.42 1.46 7.63
C GLU A 194 28.37 1.73 8.71
N ALA A 195 28.56 1.16 9.91
CA ALA A 195 27.70 1.42 11.05
C ALA A 195 27.77 2.89 11.50
N LEU A 196 28.96 3.47 11.58
CA LEU A 196 29.15 4.89 11.92
C LEU A 196 28.46 5.80 10.92
N ASP A 197 28.65 5.56 9.62
CA ASP A 197 28.04 6.37 8.57
C ASP A 197 26.50 6.32 8.65
N ALA A 198 25.94 5.14 8.88
CA ALA A 198 24.50 4.95 9.02
C ALA A 198 23.93 5.57 10.31
N TYR A 199 24.62 5.48 11.45
CA TYR A 199 24.22 6.18 12.68
C TYR A 199 24.23 7.71 12.50
N ASN A 200 25.25 8.26 11.84
CA ASN A 200 25.31 9.69 11.54
C ASN A 200 24.20 10.13 10.59
N ASN A 201 23.90 9.30 9.57
CA ASN A 201 22.77 9.54 8.67
C ASN A 201 21.44 9.55 9.46
N TYR A 202 21.22 8.59 10.36
CA TYR A 202 20.06 8.57 11.24
C TYR A 202 19.92 9.85 12.07
N LEU A 203 20.99 10.32 12.70
CA LEU A 203 20.97 11.56 13.48
C LEU A 203 20.64 12.79 12.63
N SER A 204 21.07 12.79 11.37
CA SER A 204 20.78 13.87 10.42
C SER A 204 19.30 13.90 10.04
N MET A 205 18.67 12.72 9.89
CA MET A 205 17.23 12.60 9.59
C MET A 205 16.34 12.80 10.81
N LYS A 206 16.79 12.37 12.00
CA LYS A 206 16.00 12.35 13.25
C LYS A 206 16.77 12.93 14.45
N PRO A 207 17.13 14.23 14.42
CA PRO A 207 18.00 14.85 15.44
C PRO A 207 17.37 14.94 16.84
N GLN A 208 16.05 14.76 16.97
CA GLN A 208 15.31 14.84 18.23
C GLN A 208 14.59 13.52 18.57
N SER A 209 15.10 12.38 18.08
CA SER A 209 14.49 11.08 18.39
C SER A 209 14.76 10.62 19.82
N LEU A 210 13.90 9.74 20.32
CA LEU A 210 14.10 9.06 21.61
C LEU A 210 15.36 8.17 21.60
N GLN A 211 15.85 7.80 20.42
CA GLN A 211 17.06 6.99 20.25
C GLN A 211 18.35 7.85 20.20
N LEU A 212 18.27 9.18 20.31
CA LEU A 212 19.41 10.09 20.18
C LEU A 212 20.59 9.70 21.08
N ASP A 213 20.34 9.50 22.37
CA ASP A 213 21.40 9.19 23.35
C ASP A 213 22.01 7.81 23.09
N PHE A 214 21.17 6.83 22.73
CA PHE A 214 21.63 5.50 22.31
C PHE A 214 22.56 5.60 21.11
N VAL A 215 22.16 6.33 20.06
CA VAL A 215 22.95 6.47 18.82
C VAL A 215 24.26 7.19 19.07
N ARG A 216 24.26 8.29 19.85
CA ARG A 216 25.48 9.00 20.23
C ARG A 216 26.45 8.10 21.00
N HIS A 217 25.92 7.29 21.92
CA HIS A 217 26.73 6.32 22.65
C HIS A 217 27.38 5.29 21.71
N GLN A 218 26.63 4.75 20.74
CA GLN A 218 27.18 3.79 19.75
C GLN A 218 28.27 4.43 18.89
N ILE A 219 28.06 5.66 18.40
CA ILE A 219 29.08 6.40 17.64
C ILE A 219 30.36 6.58 18.45
N MET A 220 30.24 7.01 19.71
CA MET A 220 31.40 7.20 20.59
C MET A 220 32.16 5.88 20.80
N LYS A 221 31.45 4.79 21.08
CA LYS A 221 32.03 3.46 21.29
C LYS A 221 32.83 3.03 20.05
N LEU A 222 32.20 3.04 18.87
CA LEU A 222 32.80 2.59 17.63
C LEU A 222 33.99 3.46 17.21
N SER A 223 33.91 4.79 17.42
CA SER A 223 35.01 5.71 17.10
C SER A 223 36.23 5.48 17.99
N ASN A 224 36.05 5.09 19.25
CA ASN A 224 37.16 4.78 20.15
C ASN A 224 37.81 3.44 19.80
N GLU A 225 37.01 2.42 19.48
CA GLU A 225 37.52 1.10 19.05
C GLU A 225 38.40 1.23 17.79
N ASP A 226 37.97 2.00 16.80
CA ASP A 226 38.74 2.21 15.56
C ASP A 226 40.10 2.90 15.81
N LYS A 227 40.13 3.90 16.69
CA LYS A 227 41.39 4.56 17.11
C LYS A 227 42.38 3.58 17.73
N THR A 228 41.90 2.69 18.61
CA THR A 228 42.77 1.71 19.26
C THR A 228 43.37 0.71 18.27
N LEU A 229 42.58 0.23 17.31
CA LEU A 229 43.04 -0.69 16.26
C LEU A 229 44.08 -0.04 15.32
N GLY A 230 43.92 1.25 15.02
CA GLY A 230 44.88 2.03 14.24
C GLY A 230 46.24 2.18 14.94
N GLU A 231 46.21 2.47 16.24
CA GLU A 231 47.43 2.60 17.06
C GLU A 231 48.18 1.28 17.20
N ASP A 232 47.48 0.17 17.42
CA ASP A 232 48.08 -1.16 17.53
C ASP A 232 48.70 -1.62 16.21
N SER A 233 48.01 -1.38 15.08
CA SER A 233 48.54 -1.65 13.75
C SER A 233 49.81 -0.85 13.45
N ALA A 234 49.85 0.43 13.86
CA ALA A 234 51.02 1.28 13.72
C ALA A 234 52.20 0.82 14.58
N ARG A 235 51.94 0.36 15.82
CA ARG A 235 52.96 -0.19 16.72
C ARG A 235 53.54 -1.51 16.20
N GLN A 236 52.72 -2.40 15.64
CA GLN A 236 53.21 -3.65 15.04
C GLN A 236 54.08 -3.42 13.81
N LYS A 237 53.75 -2.45 12.95
CA LYS A 237 54.60 -2.09 11.80
C LYS A 237 55.97 -1.56 12.25
N LYS A 238 56.03 -0.70 13.27
CA LYS A 238 57.30 -0.19 13.82
C LYS A 238 58.20 -1.29 14.40
N LYS A 239 57.64 -2.33 15.03
CA LYS A 239 58.40 -3.47 15.58
C LYS A 239 58.97 -4.42 14.52
N LYS A 240 58.43 -4.45 13.29
CA LYS A 240 58.93 -5.31 12.19
C LYS A 240 59.98 -4.62 11.31
N SER A 241 60.19 -3.33 11.49
CA SER A 241 61.10 -2.51 10.68
C SER A 241 62.37 -2.08 11.42
N GLY A 242 62.58 -2.55 12.66
CA GLY A 242 63.82 -2.39 13.43
C GLY A 242 64.33 -3.76 13.85
#